data_AF-A0AAJ4RE09-F1
#
_entry.id   AF-A0AAJ4RE09-F1
#
_cell.length_a   1.000
_cell.length_b   1.000
_cell.length_c   1.000
_cell.angle_alpha   90.00
_cell.angle_beta   90.00
_cell.angle_gamma   90.00
#
_symmetry.space_group_name_H-M   'P 1'
#
loop_
_entity.id
_entity.type
_entity.pdbx_description
1 polymer ?
#
loop_
_entity_poly.entity_id
_entity_poly.type
_entity_poly.pdbx_seq_one_letter_code
_entity_poly.pdbx_strand_id
1 'polypeptide(L)'
;MKRVLVLIFAVNALFAYMVKTPSDVYSYAMLLKQKVKYLREKAGINKPFPNVPPQTNKYPRHVIQKALEILSKINLYRVRHGYGSIFIPPYPAREITPSDVYEMVKRDDAEITVFIKDIKFLKSLKLKKYKGKTPNDVYRLLWSISLAMDDLLGIRGYTPTQVYGLASKLLKIVEFLRQTQNIYVLPPMPPKLPNRHPNHALYKSYEFLDKVRKAEINLWINNPTDVPKTPHKVITPTEVYDSIQYNIAELQRIKYRLGVERYFKSEIPKETKTPSDVVQILSYASEIMPLFDFKKTLIQYPPSSLAKTPNNVYAVTQVILKKLNILKNLKGIQAVPKNPPYIPGLKPIYAYQKAIEATEKAIRLKTQMGFYPSQVPEAPLRKITPNEVYEMVIRLDGIITILLNSMGYKTEEYIYMTDKKIPRGKTPSDVYFNLWKISNTIDVLLASEYTPNETFLLSKKMKNKILVLLKHMHIKKSAIQHTLQRSETYINKTPKDVFLLTEKLFSLIKKTQKRFNIEISNIVIPQEKIITPNTVYNALRITNASINELLIKKNVNEEEIPKIYEIPKNKTPDDVYKNVEDMIELLKLLFNEADYEN
;
A
#
# COMPACT_ATOMS: atom_id res chain seq x y z
N MET A 1 -10.40 32.55 -50.02
CA MET A 1 -10.54 32.44 -48.54
C MET A 1 -11.13 31.09 -48.10
N LYS A 2 -10.42 29.97 -48.30
CA LYS A 2 -10.77 28.64 -47.78
C LYS A 2 -9.49 27.79 -47.79
N ARG A 3 -8.72 27.68 -46.69
CA ARG A 3 -7.64 26.66 -46.45
C ARG A 3 -6.77 26.84 -45.18
N VAL A 4 -7.29 27.32 -44.03
CA VAL A 4 -6.43 27.52 -42.82
C VAL A 4 -6.94 26.83 -41.54
N LEU A 5 -7.94 25.93 -41.60
CA LEU A 5 -8.59 25.41 -40.38
C LEU A 5 -8.57 23.88 -40.23
N VAL A 6 -7.40 23.23 -40.25
CA VAL A 6 -7.32 21.76 -39.99
C VAL A 6 -6.15 21.30 -39.08
N LEU A 7 -5.23 22.16 -38.62
CA LEU A 7 -4.01 21.68 -37.93
C LEU A 7 -3.84 22.08 -36.45
N ILE A 8 -4.92 22.10 -35.64
CA ILE A 8 -4.83 22.28 -34.17
C ILE A 8 -5.65 21.21 -33.44
N PHE A 9 -5.46 19.93 -33.81
CA PHE A 9 -6.02 18.81 -33.04
C PHE A 9 -5.01 17.68 -32.75
N ALA A 10 -3.74 17.83 -33.14
CA ALA A 10 -2.78 16.71 -33.21
C ALA A 10 -1.70 16.65 -32.11
N VAL A 11 -1.64 17.57 -31.13
CA VAL A 11 -0.54 17.55 -30.13
C VAL A 11 -0.99 17.75 -28.69
N ASN A 12 -2.16 17.22 -28.33
CA ASN A 12 -2.32 16.73 -26.96
C ASN A 12 -1.86 15.27 -26.95
N ALA A 13 -0.56 15.06 -27.17
CA ALA A 13 0.10 13.84 -26.73
C ALA A 13 -0.03 13.82 -25.21
N LEU A 14 -1.19 13.35 -24.74
CA LEU A 14 -1.48 13.08 -23.35
C LEU A 14 -0.33 12.17 -22.92
N PHE A 15 0.57 12.73 -22.10
CA PHE A 15 1.59 11.97 -21.41
C PHE A 15 0.84 10.95 -20.54
N ALA A 16 0.54 9.80 -21.15
CA ALA A 16 -0.08 8.68 -20.47
C ALA A 16 0.97 8.21 -19.48
N TYR A 17 0.84 8.67 -18.23
CA TYR A 17 1.52 8.08 -17.10
C TYR A 17 1.45 6.56 -17.26
N MET A 18 2.54 5.83 -16.98
CA MET A 18 2.54 4.36 -17.07
C MET A 18 1.61 3.77 -16.01
N VAL A 19 0.31 3.79 -16.32
CA VAL A 19 -0.73 3.10 -15.59
C VAL A 19 -0.40 1.62 -15.69
N LYS A 20 -0.24 0.97 -14.55
CA LYS A 20 0.00 -0.48 -14.55
C LYS A 20 -1.17 -1.16 -15.21
N THR A 21 -0.87 -2.23 -15.93
CA THR A 21 -1.83 -3.08 -16.62
C THR A 21 -2.04 -4.37 -15.85
N PRO A 22 -3.11 -5.15 -16.13
CA PRO A 22 -3.23 -6.49 -15.57
C PRO A 22 -2.04 -7.40 -15.91
N SER A 23 -1.32 -7.14 -16.99
CA SER A 23 -0.11 -7.90 -17.35
C SER A 23 1.06 -7.64 -16.40
N ASP A 24 1.21 -6.42 -15.92
CA ASP A 24 2.23 -6.08 -14.92
C ASP A 24 1.90 -6.74 -13.57
N VAL A 25 0.61 -6.69 -13.17
CA VAL A 25 0.13 -7.38 -11.97
C VAL A 25 0.35 -8.89 -12.07
N TYR A 26 0.02 -9.50 -13.21
CA TYR A 26 0.25 -10.93 -13.46
C TYR A 26 1.73 -11.30 -13.33
N SER A 27 2.61 -10.45 -13.88
CA SER A 27 4.08 -10.64 -13.83
C SER A 27 4.58 -10.70 -12.39
N TYR A 28 4.11 -9.79 -11.51
CA TYR A 28 4.44 -9.81 -10.08
C TYR A 28 3.78 -10.97 -9.33
N ALA A 29 2.53 -11.28 -9.62
CA ALA A 29 1.83 -12.42 -9.01
C ALA A 29 2.54 -13.76 -9.31
N MET A 30 3.23 -13.88 -10.45
CA MET A 30 4.05 -15.06 -10.76
C MET A 30 5.29 -15.17 -9.84
N LEU A 31 5.91 -14.06 -9.44
CA LEU A 31 7.00 -14.08 -8.44
C LEU A 31 6.47 -14.53 -7.08
N LEU A 32 5.33 -13.98 -6.66
CA LEU A 32 4.65 -14.37 -5.43
C LEU A 32 4.34 -15.88 -5.45
N LYS A 33 3.83 -16.41 -6.57
CA LYS A 33 3.61 -17.86 -6.74
C LYS A 33 4.87 -18.69 -6.55
N GLN A 34 6.00 -18.27 -7.11
CA GLN A 34 7.28 -18.98 -6.95
C GLN A 34 7.74 -19.00 -5.49
N LYS A 35 7.57 -17.89 -4.76
CA LYS A 35 7.91 -17.80 -3.34
C LYS A 35 7.00 -18.68 -2.47
N VAL A 36 5.69 -18.71 -2.74
CA VAL A 36 4.77 -19.60 -2.03
C VAL A 36 5.06 -21.07 -2.32
N LYS A 37 5.44 -21.42 -3.56
CA LYS A 37 5.94 -22.77 -3.88
C LYS A 37 7.16 -23.14 -3.03
N TYR A 38 8.16 -22.26 -2.99
CA TYR A 38 9.37 -22.48 -2.19
C TYR A 38 9.04 -22.68 -0.70
N LEU A 39 8.12 -21.88 -0.14
CA LEU A 39 7.70 -22.07 1.26
C LEU A 39 6.99 -23.41 1.49
N ARG A 40 6.14 -23.86 0.54
CA ARG A 40 5.49 -25.18 0.60
C ARG A 40 6.51 -26.32 0.56
N GLU A 41 7.49 -26.23 -0.33
CA GLU A 41 8.59 -27.20 -0.44
C GLU A 41 9.40 -27.27 0.87
N LYS A 42 9.74 -26.11 1.46
CA LYS A 42 10.45 -26.05 2.75
C LYS A 42 9.62 -26.54 3.94
N ALA A 43 8.29 -26.54 3.83
CA ALA A 43 7.37 -27.10 4.81
C ALA A 43 7.06 -28.59 4.57
N GLY A 44 7.71 -29.26 3.59
CA GLY A 44 7.45 -30.66 3.26
C GLY A 44 6.12 -30.91 2.56
N ILE A 45 5.48 -29.88 1.99
CA ILE A 45 4.19 -29.98 1.30
C ILE A 45 4.44 -30.35 -0.16
N ASN A 46 4.33 -31.64 -0.47
CA ASN A 46 4.55 -32.19 -1.82
C ASN A 46 3.29 -32.16 -2.72
N LYS A 47 2.15 -31.66 -2.20
CA LYS A 47 0.90 -31.57 -2.95
C LYS A 47 1.06 -30.61 -4.15
N PRO A 48 0.54 -30.96 -5.35
CA PRO A 48 0.62 -30.08 -6.51
C PRO A 48 0.05 -28.70 -6.20
N PHE A 49 0.59 -27.68 -6.86
CA PHE A 49 0.06 -26.33 -6.72
C PHE A 49 -1.39 -26.29 -7.24
N PRO A 50 -2.36 -25.75 -6.47
CA PRO A 50 -3.76 -25.79 -6.85
C PRO A 50 -4.04 -25.23 -8.25
N ASN A 51 -4.86 -25.93 -9.02
CA ASN A 51 -5.35 -25.46 -10.31
C ASN A 51 -6.73 -24.82 -10.12
N VAL A 52 -6.92 -23.62 -10.67
CA VAL A 52 -8.18 -22.87 -10.58
C VAL A 52 -8.76 -22.75 -11.98
N PRO A 53 -10.07 -23.04 -12.18
CA PRO A 53 -10.69 -22.95 -13.50
C PRO A 53 -10.60 -21.53 -14.06
N PRO A 54 -10.67 -21.36 -15.39
CA PRO A 54 -10.80 -20.05 -16.03
C PRO A 54 -11.88 -19.19 -15.36
N GLN A 55 -11.58 -17.90 -15.22
CA GLN A 55 -12.45 -16.94 -14.57
C GLN A 55 -13.01 -16.00 -15.64
N THR A 56 -14.22 -15.51 -15.42
CA THR A 56 -14.88 -14.55 -16.31
C THR A 56 -15.34 -13.33 -15.50
N ASN A 57 -15.50 -12.21 -16.21
CA ASN A 57 -16.11 -10.97 -15.70
C ASN A 57 -15.47 -10.45 -14.39
N LYS A 58 -14.16 -10.64 -14.24
CA LYS A 58 -13.38 -10.06 -13.16
C LYS A 58 -12.88 -8.67 -13.54
N TYR A 59 -12.81 -7.81 -12.52
CA TYR A 59 -12.39 -6.42 -12.59
C TYR A 59 -11.32 -6.16 -11.52
N PRO A 60 -10.53 -5.07 -11.61
CA PRO A 60 -9.48 -4.76 -10.63
C PRO A 60 -9.97 -4.79 -9.18
N ARG A 61 -11.21 -4.36 -8.95
CA ARG A 61 -11.90 -4.39 -7.64
C ARG A 61 -12.00 -5.79 -7.02
N HIS A 62 -12.16 -6.84 -7.83
CA HIS A 62 -12.16 -8.23 -7.38
C HIS A 62 -10.73 -8.72 -7.13
N VAL A 63 -9.79 -8.29 -7.98
CA VAL A 63 -8.39 -8.71 -7.88
C VAL A 63 -7.72 -8.14 -6.62
N ILE A 64 -7.93 -6.86 -6.30
CA ILE A 64 -7.41 -6.29 -5.05
C ILE A 64 -8.01 -6.98 -3.82
N GLN A 65 -9.29 -7.36 -3.87
CA GLN A 65 -9.94 -8.07 -2.78
C GLN A 65 -9.32 -9.46 -2.56
N LYS A 66 -8.95 -10.15 -3.63
CA LYS A 66 -8.22 -11.42 -3.56
C LYS A 66 -6.77 -11.23 -3.05
N ALA A 67 -6.10 -10.14 -3.41
CA ALA A 67 -4.80 -9.80 -2.83
C ALA A 67 -4.90 -9.52 -1.31
N LEU A 68 -5.91 -8.77 -0.85
CA LEU A 68 -6.18 -8.55 0.58
C LEU A 68 -6.42 -9.84 1.36
N GLU A 69 -7.06 -10.84 0.74
CA GLU A 69 -7.21 -12.17 1.31
C GLU A 69 -5.87 -12.89 1.45
N ILE A 70 -5.00 -12.85 0.43
CA ILE A 70 -3.63 -13.40 0.53
C ILE A 70 -2.88 -12.71 1.67
N LEU A 71 -2.96 -11.39 1.80
CA LEU A 71 -2.37 -10.64 2.91
C LEU A 71 -2.94 -11.09 4.27
N SER A 72 -4.25 -11.37 4.33
CA SER A 72 -4.88 -11.93 5.53
C SER A 72 -4.35 -13.33 5.88
N LYS A 73 -4.13 -14.19 4.88
CA LYS A 73 -3.49 -15.51 5.05
C LYS A 73 -2.04 -15.40 5.50
N ILE A 74 -1.27 -14.46 4.93
CA ILE A 74 0.09 -14.13 5.40
C ILE A 74 0.06 -13.73 6.87
N ASN A 75 -0.85 -12.82 7.25
CA ASN A 75 -0.99 -12.42 8.65
C ASN A 75 -1.36 -13.60 9.57
N LEU A 76 -2.28 -14.47 9.13
CA LEU A 76 -2.64 -15.66 9.91
C LEU A 76 -1.46 -16.62 10.08
N TYR A 77 -0.68 -16.83 9.02
CA TYR A 77 0.55 -17.60 9.07
C TYR A 77 1.52 -17.02 10.10
N ARG A 78 1.72 -15.70 10.10
CA ARG A 78 2.56 -15.00 11.09
C ARG A 78 2.08 -15.20 12.52
N VAL A 79 0.79 -15.02 12.77
CA VAL A 79 0.22 -15.18 14.12
C VAL A 79 0.40 -16.62 14.62
N ARG A 80 0.15 -17.63 13.77
CA ARG A 80 0.30 -19.05 14.12
C ARG A 80 1.74 -19.45 14.45
N HIS A 81 2.72 -18.78 13.83
CA HIS A 81 4.14 -19.06 14.05
C HIS A 81 4.81 -18.07 15.03
N GLY A 82 4.04 -17.25 15.76
CA GLY A 82 4.60 -16.31 16.73
C GLY A 82 5.39 -15.14 16.13
N TYR A 83 5.27 -14.88 14.83
CA TYR A 83 5.95 -13.78 14.12
C TYR A 83 5.29 -12.41 14.33
N GLY A 84 4.17 -12.41 15.06
CA GLY A 84 3.38 -11.22 15.35
C GLY A 84 2.57 -10.71 14.14
N SER A 85 1.46 -10.05 14.45
CA SER A 85 0.50 -9.59 13.43
C SER A 85 1.05 -8.48 12.55
N ILE A 86 0.45 -8.29 11.37
CA ILE A 86 0.64 -7.17 10.46
C ILE A 86 -0.69 -6.45 10.25
N PHE A 87 -0.60 -5.16 9.93
CA PHE A 87 -1.78 -4.37 9.58
C PHE A 87 -2.30 -4.79 8.21
N ILE A 88 -3.58 -5.17 8.13
CA ILE A 88 -4.27 -5.41 6.85
C ILE A 88 -5.05 -4.15 6.51
N PRO A 89 -4.74 -3.46 5.40
CA PRO A 89 -5.41 -2.23 5.04
C PRO A 89 -6.88 -2.54 4.68
N PRO A 90 -7.81 -1.62 4.94
CA PRO A 90 -9.15 -1.78 4.44
C PRO A 90 -9.18 -1.61 2.92
N TYR A 91 -10.27 -2.07 2.32
CA TYR A 91 -10.55 -1.86 0.91
C TYR A 91 -10.71 -0.36 0.60
N PRO A 92 -9.98 0.24 -0.36
CA PRO A 92 -10.07 1.68 -0.63
C PRO A 92 -11.48 2.13 -1.01
N ALA A 93 -11.98 3.23 -0.43
CA ALA A 93 -13.29 3.80 -0.77
C ALA A 93 -13.24 4.66 -2.05
N ARG A 94 -12.71 4.09 -3.14
CA ARG A 94 -12.60 4.72 -4.45
C ARG A 94 -12.62 3.65 -5.54
N GLU A 95 -12.65 4.09 -6.79
CA GLU A 95 -12.43 3.18 -7.91
C GLU A 95 -11.03 2.56 -7.83
N ILE A 96 -10.98 1.24 -8.02
CA ILE A 96 -9.74 0.47 -7.98
C ILE A 96 -9.18 0.33 -9.39
N THR A 97 -7.93 0.73 -9.53
CA THR A 97 -7.17 0.63 -10.78
C THR A 97 -6.23 -0.58 -10.74
N PRO A 98 -5.70 -1.06 -11.89
CA PRO A 98 -4.69 -2.12 -11.85
C PRO A 98 -3.39 -1.68 -11.16
N SER A 99 -3.10 -0.37 -11.06
CA SER A 99 -1.99 0.15 -10.25
C SER A 99 -2.18 -0.13 -8.76
N ASP A 100 -3.41 0.00 -8.24
CA ASP A 100 -3.71 -0.31 -6.84
C ASP A 100 -3.53 -1.81 -6.56
N VAL A 101 -3.96 -2.64 -7.50
CA VAL A 101 -3.76 -4.09 -7.44
C VAL A 101 -2.27 -4.43 -7.48
N TYR A 102 -1.50 -3.80 -8.38
CA TYR A 102 -0.06 -4.00 -8.51
C TYR A 102 0.67 -3.71 -7.18
N GLU A 103 0.38 -2.58 -6.53
CA GLU A 103 0.98 -2.22 -5.24
C GLU A 103 0.60 -3.21 -4.13
N MET A 104 -0.65 -3.72 -4.12
CA MET A 104 -1.06 -4.72 -3.15
C MET A 104 -0.34 -6.06 -3.37
N VAL A 105 -0.24 -6.54 -4.62
CA VAL A 105 0.48 -7.78 -4.93
C VAL A 105 1.99 -7.63 -4.66
N LYS A 106 2.58 -6.45 -4.93
CA LYS A 106 3.97 -6.13 -4.56
C LYS A 106 4.16 -6.20 -3.05
N ARG A 107 3.17 -5.75 -2.27
CA ARG A 107 3.18 -5.89 -0.82
C ARG A 107 3.10 -7.36 -0.38
N ASP A 108 2.18 -8.15 -0.94
CA ASP A 108 2.06 -9.58 -0.63
C ASP A 108 3.38 -10.32 -0.90
N ASP A 109 4.00 -10.07 -2.06
CA ASP A 109 5.30 -10.60 -2.45
C ASP A 109 6.39 -10.28 -1.42
N ALA A 110 6.40 -9.04 -0.92
CA ALA A 110 7.43 -8.61 0.00
C ALA A 110 7.20 -9.08 1.44
N GLU A 111 5.95 -9.17 1.91
CA GLU A 111 5.65 -9.75 3.22
C GLU A 111 5.95 -11.26 3.25
N ILE A 112 5.73 -11.99 2.15
CA ILE A 112 6.16 -13.40 2.00
C ILE A 112 7.68 -13.53 1.99
N THR A 113 8.39 -12.59 1.36
CA THR A 113 9.86 -12.62 1.24
C THR A 113 10.56 -12.68 2.60
N VAL A 114 9.95 -12.08 3.63
CA VAL A 114 10.50 -12.08 5.00
C VAL A 114 10.69 -13.51 5.56
N PHE A 115 9.92 -14.49 5.09
CA PHE A 115 10.03 -15.89 5.53
C PHE A 115 11.10 -16.69 4.77
N ILE A 116 11.74 -16.12 3.74
CA ILE A 116 12.68 -16.80 2.87
C ILE A 116 14.11 -16.35 3.21
N LYS A 117 14.86 -17.21 3.91
CA LYS A 117 16.26 -16.95 4.29
C LYS A 117 17.26 -17.22 3.16
N ASP A 118 16.88 -17.98 2.14
CA ASP A 118 17.77 -18.33 1.02
C ASP A 118 17.91 -17.16 0.03
N ILE A 119 19.00 -16.42 0.20
CA ILE A 119 19.35 -15.28 -0.66
C ILE A 119 19.65 -15.74 -2.10
N LYS A 120 20.20 -16.95 -2.30
CA LYS A 120 20.50 -17.45 -3.66
C LYS A 120 19.19 -17.69 -4.42
N PHE A 121 18.20 -18.27 -3.76
CA PHE A 121 16.84 -18.39 -4.32
C PHE A 121 16.24 -17.02 -4.63
N LEU A 122 16.28 -16.06 -3.70
CA LEU A 122 15.73 -14.72 -3.95
C LEU A 122 16.42 -13.99 -5.12
N LYS A 123 17.74 -14.14 -5.27
CA LYS A 123 18.50 -13.57 -6.39
C LYS A 123 18.23 -14.29 -7.72
N SER A 124 17.83 -15.56 -7.70
CA SER A 124 17.51 -16.31 -8.93
C SER A 124 16.14 -15.94 -9.52
N LEU A 125 15.23 -15.40 -8.70
CA LEU A 125 13.93 -14.92 -9.15
C LEU A 125 14.09 -13.69 -10.05
N LYS A 126 13.67 -13.83 -11.31
CA LYS A 126 13.61 -12.73 -12.29
C LYS A 126 12.16 -12.43 -12.63
N LEU A 127 11.81 -11.14 -12.65
CA LEU A 127 10.49 -10.70 -13.08
C LEU A 127 10.33 -10.98 -14.58
N LYS A 128 9.52 -11.98 -14.93
CA LYS A 128 9.14 -12.26 -16.32
C LYS A 128 7.97 -11.37 -16.70
N LYS A 129 8.14 -10.55 -17.75
CA LYS A 129 7.06 -9.72 -18.30
C LYS A 129 6.10 -10.58 -19.11
N TYR A 130 4.81 -10.46 -18.82
CA TYR A 130 3.73 -11.05 -19.60
C TYR A 130 3.00 -9.95 -20.40
N LYS A 131 2.26 -10.34 -21.45
CA LYS A 131 1.42 -9.44 -22.25
C LYS A 131 0.03 -10.04 -22.43
N GLY A 132 -0.94 -9.21 -22.78
CA GLY A 132 -2.31 -9.64 -23.10
C GLY A 132 -3.08 -10.26 -21.94
N LYS A 133 -2.66 -10.03 -20.69
CA LYS A 133 -3.37 -10.53 -19.52
C LYS A 133 -4.55 -9.65 -19.17
N THR A 134 -5.58 -10.28 -18.65
CA THR A 134 -6.82 -9.64 -18.19
C THR A 134 -6.94 -9.72 -16.66
N PRO A 135 -7.85 -8.97 -16.03
CA PRO A 135 -8.13 -9.16 -14.60
C PRO A 135 -8.59 -10.59 -14.26
N ASN A 136 -9.20 -11.32 -15.20
CA ASN A 136 -9.57 -12.73 -15.03
C ASN A 136 -8.34 -13.61 -14.78
N ASP A 137 -7.28 -13.43 -15.58
CA ASP A 137 -6.04 -14.19 -15.45
C ASP A 137 -5.35 -13.91 -14.11
N VAL A 138 -5.32 -12.63 -13.72
CA VAL A 138 -4.71 -12.22 -12.45
C VAL A 138 -5.51 -12.77 -11.28
N TYR A 139 -6.85 -12.63 -11.29
CA TYR A 139 -7.71 -13.19 -10.24
C TYR A 139 -7.51 -14.70 -10.12
N ARG A 140 -7.50 -15.44 -11.24
CA ARG A 140 -7.25 -16.89 -11.26
C ARG A 140 -5.90 -17.25 -10.64
N LEU A 141 -4.85 -16.51 -11.00
CA LEU A 141 -3.51 -16.73 -10.47
C LEU A 141 -3.45 -16.46 -8.95
N LEU A 142 -3.98 -15.31 -8.50
CA LEU A 142 -4.03 -14.99 -7.06
C LEU A 142 -4.91 -15.98 -6.29
N TRP A 143 -6.00 -16.46 -6.88
CA TRP A 143 -6.81 -17.51 -6.26
C TRP A 143 -6.01 -18.81 -6.08
N SER A 144 -5.26 -19.23 -7.10
CA SER A 144 -4.38 -20.41 -6.99
C SER A 144 -3.32 -20.25 -5.89
N ILE A 145 -2.78 -19.04 -5.73
CA ILE A 145 -1.83 -18.70 -4.65
C ILE A 145 -2.51 -18.75 -3.28
N SER A 146 -3.71 -18.17 -3.17
CA SER A 146 -4.49 -18.19 -1.94
C SER A 146 -4.81 -19.62 -1.50
N LEU A 147 -5.21 -20.50 -2.41
CA LEU A 147 -5.44 -21.93 -2.10
C LEU A 147 -4.15 -22.65 -1.70
N ALA A 148 -3.02 -22.33 -2.35
CA ALA A 148 -1.73 -22.93 -2.00
C ALA A 148 -1.26 -22.55 -0.58
N MET A 149 -1.64 -21.35 -0.11
CA MET A 149 -1.39 -20.90 1.26
C MET A 149 -2.20 -21.67 2.30
N ASP A 150 -3.33 -22.30 1.94
CA ASP A 150 -4.13 -23.05 2.92
C ASP A 150 -3.34 -24.23 3.50
N ASP A 151 -2.55 -24.93 2.68
CA ASP A 151 -1.72 -26.04 3.15
C ASP A 151 -0.63 -25.54 4.15
N LEU A 152 -0.12 -24.31 3.98
CA LEU A 152 0.83 -23.68 4.92
C LEU A 152 0.18 -23.26 6.24
N LEU A 153 -1.14 -23.11 6.24
CA LEU A 153 -1.94 -22.72 7.39
C LEU A 153 -2.43 -23.95 8.17
N GLY A 154 -2.43 -25.14 7.59
CA GLY A 154 -2.89 -26.40 8.18
C GLY A 154 -4.10 -27.00 7.44
N ILE A 155 -4.76 -28.00 8.05
CA ILE A 155 -5.67 -28.93 7.36
C ILE A 155 -6.82 -28.24 6.56
N ARG A 156 -7.31 -27.06 6.98
CA ARG A 156 -8.54 -26.47 6.42
C ARG A 156 -8.43 -25.00 5.98
N GLY A 157 -7.23 -24.40 5.95
CA GLY A 157 -7.11 -22.98 5.63
C GLY A 157 -7.92 -22.10 6.60
N TYR A 158 -9.01 -21.49 6.10
CA TYR A 158 -9.97 -20.76 6.93
C TYR A 158 -10.92 -21.67 7.72
N THR A 159 -11.24 -21.29 8.96
CA THR A 159 -12.22 -21.99 9.79
C THR A 159 -13.63 -21.38 9.63
N PRO A 160 -14.72 -22.13 9.93
CA PRO A 160 -16.07 -21.56 9.92
C PRO A 160 -16.22 -20.32 10.81
N THR A 161 -15.51 -20.26 11.94
CA THR A 161 -15.44 -19.07 12.81
C THR A 161 -14.88 -17.84 12.08
N GLN A 162 -13.86 -18.02 11.24
CA GLN A 162 -13.29 -16.92 10.45
C GLN A 162 -14.22 -16.50 9.30
N VAL A 163 -14.90 -17.47 8.68
CA VAL A 163 -15.94 -17.19 7.67
C VAL A 163 -17.09 -16.40 8.29
N TYR A 164 -17.53 -16.77 9.49
CA TYR A 164 -18.54 -16.03 10.25
C TYR A 164 -18.09 -14.60 10.53
N GLY A 165 -16.85 -14.38 11.00
CA GLY A 165 -16.32 -13.04 11.24
C GLY A 165 -16.37 -12.15 9.99
N LEU A 166 -16.10 -12.73 8.82
CA LEU A 166 -16.23 -12.02 7.54
C LEU A 166 -17.69 -11.77 7.16
N ALA A 167 -18.59 -12.74 7.37
CA ALA A 167 -20.03 -12.59 7.13
C ALA A 167 -20.62 -11.47 8.02
N SER A 168 -20.22 -11.39 9.29
CA SER A 168 -20.60 -10.31 10.20
C SER A 168 -20.12 -8.94 9.71
N LYS A 169 -18.90 -8.87 9.17
CA LYS A 169 -18.41 -7.63 8.52
C LYS A 169 -19.28 -7.24 7.32
N LEU A 170 -19.69 -8.21 6.49
CA LEU A 170 -20.61 -7.98 5.38
C LEU A 170 -21.95 -7.45 5.89
N LEU A 171 -22.54 -8.07 6.92
CA LEU A 171 -23.80 -7.62 7.53
C LEU A 171 -23.71 -6.15 8.00
N LYS A 172 -22.66 -5.78 8.73
CA LYS A 172 -22.42 -4.39 9.17
C LYS A 172 -22.35 -3.40 8.00
N ILE A 173 -21.80 -3.81 6.85
CA ILE A 173 -21.81 -2.98 5.63
C ILE A 173 -23.23 -2.80 5.09
N VAL A 174 -24.04 -3.86 5.09
CA VAL A 174 -25.43 -3.81 4.62
C VAL A 174 -26.28 -2.94 5.54
N GLU A 175 -26.16 -3.08 6.86
CA GLU A 175 -26.82 -2.22 7.84
C GLU A 175 -26.46 -0.75 7.62
N PHE A 176 -25.18 -0.46 7.37
CA PHE A 176 -24.74 0.89 7.05
C PHE A 176 -25.35 1.44 5.76
N LEU A 177 -25.37 0.64 4.68
CA LEU A 177 -26.02 1.05 3.42
C LEU A 177 -27.52 1.30 3.61
N ARG A 178 -28.17 0.52 4.46
CA ARG A 178 -29.59 0.70 4.80
C ARG A 178 -29.80 2.01 5.59
N GLN A 179 -28.95 2.28 6.58
CA GLN A 179 -28.97 3.50 7.38
C GLN A 179 -28.67 4.75 6.56
N THR A 180 -27.78 4.70 5.56
CA THR A 180 -27.51 5.85 4.68
C THR A 180 -28.71 6.23 3.80
N GLN A 181 -29.68 5.32 3.66
CA GLN A 181 -30.96 5.57 2.99
C GLN A 181 -32.09 5.91 3.98
N ASN A 182 -31.76 6.26 5.23
CA ASN A 182 -32.72 6.55 6.32
C ASN A 182 -33.68 5.40 6.64
N ILE A 183 -33.26 4.14 6.45
CA ILE A 183 -34.07 2.96 6.78
C ILE A 183 -33.51 2.34 8.06
N TYR A 184 -34.04 2.74 9.22
CA TYR A 184 -33.50 2.31 10.53
C TYR A 184 -34.15 1.05 11.10
N VAL A 185 -35.40 0.77 10.74
CA VAL A 185 -36.11 -0.41 11.24
C VAL A 185 -35.50 -1.67 10.65
N LEU A 186 -35.04 -2.55 11.53
CA LEU A 186 -34.49 -3.86 11.20
C LEU A 186 -35.54 -4.93 11.50
N PRO A 187 -35.85 -5.83 10.54
CA PRO A 187 -36.67 -7.01 10.83
C PRO A 187 -35.95 -7.92 11.84
N PRO A 188 -36.68 -8.82 12.52
CA PRO A 188 -36.05 -9.79 13.42
C PRO A 188 -35.10 -10.71 12.65
N MET A 189 -34.00 -11.10 13.29
CA MET A 189 -33.05 -12.04 12.68
C MET A 189 -33.74 -13.40 12.47
N PRO A 190 -33.60 -14.03 11.28
CA PRO A 190 -34.21 -15.33 11.01
C PRO A 190 -33.66 -16.41 11.96
N PRO A 191 -34.46 -17.43 12.32
CA PRO A 191 -34.03 -18.48 13.23
C PRO A 191 -32.84 -19.27 12.66
N LYS A 192 -31.92 -19.69 13.53
CA LYS A 192 -30.76 -20.49 13.15
C LYS A 192 -31.20 -21.89 12.74
N LEU A 193 -30.87 -22.29 11.52
CA LEU A 193 -31.15 -23.63 11.02
C LEU A 193 -29.98 -24.58 11.43
N PRO A 194 -30.21 -25.65 12.20
CA PRO A 194 -29.15 -26.56 12.64
C PRO A 194 -28.56 -27.36 11.46
N ASN A 195 -27.41 -28.01 11.69
CA ASN A 195 -26.81 -29.00 10.79
C ASN A 195 -26.55 -28.50 9.35
N ARG A 196 -26.17 -27.23 9.18
CA ARG A 196 -25.78 -26.72 7.85
C ARG A 196 -24.32 -27.04 7.55
N HIS A 197 -24.07 -27.26 6.26
CA HIS A 197 -22.75 -27.50 5.69
C HIS A 197 -22.25 -26.28 4.89
N PRO A 198 -20.93 -26.19 4.57
CA PRO A 198 -20.39 -25.09 3.77
C PRO A 198 -21.11 -24.87 2.44
N ASN A 199 -21.62 -25.92 1.79
CA ASN A 199 -22.43 -25.80 0.56
C ASN A 199 -23.63 -24.85 0.77
N HIS A 200 -24.35 -24.98 1.89
CA HIS A 200 -25.49 -24.12 2.19
C HIS A 200 -25.09 -22.65 2.37
N ALA A 201 -23.94 -22.41 3.02
CA ALA A 201 -23.41 -21.07 3.20
C ALA A 201 -22.98 -20.45 1.86
N LEU A 202 -22.38 -21.25 0.95
CA LEU A 202 -22.08 -20.80 -0.40
C LEU A 202 -23.35 -20.42 -1.17
N TYR A 203 -24.41 -21.22 -1.06
CA TYR A 203 -25.67 -20.95 -1.75
C TYR A 203 -26.29 -19.63 -1.26
N LYS A 204 -26.33 -19.41 0.06
CA LYS A 204 -26.79 -18.14 0.63
C LYS A 204 -25.91 -16.95 0.23
N SER A 205 -24.61 -17.15 0.05
CA SER A 205 -23.71 -16.11 -0.45
C SER A 205 -24.03 -15.72 -1.90
N TYR A 206 -24.42 -16.69 -2.75
CA TYR A 206 -24.85 -16.43 -4.13
C TYR A 206 -26.26 -15.82 -4.20
N GLU A 207 -27.19 -16.24 -3.34
CA GLU A 207 -28.49 -15.56 -3.18
C GLU A 207 -28.30 -14.09 -2.78
N PHE A 208 -27.41 -13.82 -1.83
CA PHE A 208 -27.06 -12.45 -1.44
C PHE A 208 -26.45 -11.67 -2.61
N LEU A 209 -25.56 -12.31 -3.40
CA LEU A 209 -24.96 -11.67 -4.58
C LEU A 209 -26.01 -11.30 -5.64
N ASP A 210 -27.07 -12.10 -5.81
CA ASP A 210 -28.18 -11.75 -6.70
C ASP A 210 -28.93 -10.49 -6.22
N LYS A 211 -29.08 -10.32 -4.89
CA LYS A 211 -29.63 -9.09 -4.32
C LYS A 211 -28.72 -7.89 -4.56
N VAL A 212 -27.40 -8.07 -4.42
CA VAL A 212 -26.41 -7.03 -4.75
C VAL A 212 -26.48 -6.66 -6.23
N ARG A 213 -26.55 -7.64 -7.14
CA ARG A 213 -26.73 -7.41 -8.58
C ARG A 213 -27.98 -6.57 -8.89
N LYS A 214 -29.12 -6.88 -8.27
CA LYS A 214 -30.36 -6.09 -8.41
C LYS A 214 -30.20 -4.66 -7.91
N ALA A 215 -29.54 -4.48 -6.76
CA ALA A 215 -29.19 -3.16 -6.24
C ALA A 215 -28.27 -2.38 -7.20
N GLU A 216 -27.28 -3.03 -7.80
CA GLU A 216 -26.40 -2.40 -8.79
C GLU A 216 -27.17 -1.92 -10.04
N ILE A 217 -28.10 -2.73 -10.55
CA ILE A 217 -28.98 -2.37 -11.67
C ILE A 217 -29.79 -1.11 -11.32
N ASN A 218 -30.41 -1.08 -10.15
CA ASN A 218 -31.22 0.05 -9.70
C ASN A 218 -30.40 1.33 -9.43
N LEU A 219 -29.09 1.19 -9.19
CA LEU A 219 -28.16 2.30 -9.05
C LEU A 219 -27.52 2.74 -10.37
N TRP A 220 -27.96 2.16 -11.49
CA TRP A 220 -27.41 2.35 -12.84
C TRP A 220 -25.89 2.10 -12.89
N ILE A 221 -25.43 1.09 -12.17
CA ILE A 221 -24.04 0.69 -12.19
C ILE A 221 -23.82 -0.18 -13.44
N ASN A 222 -23.01 0.32 -14.38
CA ASN A 222 -22.68 -0.38 -15.63
C ASN A 222 -22.08 -1.75 -15.36
N ASN A 223 -22.46 -2.79 -16.11
CA ASN A 223 -21.98 -4.16 -15.91
C ASN A 223 -22.19 -4.62 -14.45
N PRO A 224 -23.45 -4.83 -14.04
CA PRO A 224 -23.75 -5.40 -12.74
C PRO A 224 -23.10 -6.78 -12.64
N THR A 225 -22.76 -7.20 -11.43
CA THR A 225 -22.03 -8.44 -11.20
C THR A 225 -22.81 -9.66 -11.68
N ASP A 226 -22.11 -10.64 -12.25
CA ASP A 226 -22.70 -11.95 -12.50
C ASP A 226 -22.82 -12.77 -11.23
N VAL A 227 -23.86 -13.62 -11.18
CA VAL A 227 -24.05 -14.61 -10.13
C VAL A 227 -23.51 -15.95 -10.65
N PRO A 228 -22.47 -16.53 -10.03
CA PRO A 228 -21.94 -17.81 -10.47
C PRO A 228 -22.98 -18.93 -10.34
N LYS A 229 -22.88 -19.95 -11.21
CA LYS A 229 -23.61 -21.19 -11.01
C LYS A 229 -23.02 -21.96 -9.83
N THR A 230 -23.89 -22.56 -9.05
CA THR A 230 -23.53 -23.40 -7.93
C THR A 230 -22.76 -24.65 -8.38
N PRO A 231 -21.54 -24.89 -7.88
CA PRO A 231 -20.79 -26.08 -8.26
C PRO A 231 -21.31 -27.33 -7.53
N HIS A 232 -21.40 -28.45 -8.25
CA HIS A 232 -21.75 -29.78 -7.70
C HIS A 232 -20.50 -30.49 -7.16
N LYS A 233 -19.94 -30.00 -6.05
CA LYS A 233 -18.81 -30.63 -5.35
C LYS A 233 -18.85 -30.34 -3.85
N VAL A 234 -17.95 -30.97 -3.10
CA VAL A 234 -17.74 -30.63 -1.68
C VAL A 234 -17.16 -29.23 -1.58
N ILE A 235 -17.85 -28.34 -0.87
CA ILE A 235 -17.42 -26.96 -0.67
C ILE A 235 -16.62 -26.84 0.62
N THR A 236 -15.52 -26.10 0.53
CA THR A 236 -14.64 -25.79 1.65
C THR A 236 -15.02 -24.45 2.30
N PRO A 237 -14.67 -24.22 3.58
CA PRO A 237 -14.82 -22.89 4.19
C PRO A 237 -14.08 -21.78 3.43
N THR A 238 -12.93 -22.08 2.80
CA THR A 238 -12.21 -21.12 1.94
C THR A 238 -13.08 -20.67 0.77
N GLU A 239 -13.79 -21.56 0.09
CA GLU A 239 -14.68 -21.18 -1.02
C GLU A 239 -15.86 -20.32 -0.56
N VAL A 240 -16.39 -20.58 0.64
CA VAL A 240 -17.42 -19.70 1.24
C VAL A 240 -16.81 -18.33 1.56
N TYR A 241 -15.63 -18.28 2.17
CA TYR A 241 -14.90 -17.04 2.46
C TYR A 241 -14.70 -16.20 1.19
N ASP A 242 -14.25 -16.84 0.11
CA ASP A 242 -14.02 -16.22 -1.20
C ASP A 242 -15.29 -15.60 -1.78
N SER A 243 -16.42 -16.30 -1.68
CA SER A 243 -17.72 -15.79 -2.15
C SER A 243 -18.18 -14.56 -1.35
N ILE A 244 -17.93 -14.53 -0.05
CA ILE A 244 -18.28 -13.38 0.81
C ILE A 244 -17.35 -12.19 0.49
N GLN A 245 -16.06 -12.44 0.25
CA GLN A 245 -15.12 -11.39 -0.18
C GLN A 245 -15.56 -10.76 -1.51
N TYR A 246 -16.02 -11.58 -2.45
CA TYR A 246 -16.58 -11.11 -3.73
C TYR A 246 -17.79 -10.18 -3.50
N ASN A 247 -18.73 -10.58 -2.65
CA ASN A 247 -19.85 -9.72 -2.24
C ASN A 247 -19.38 -8.41 -1.57
N ILE A 248 -18.37 -8.45 -0.71
CA ILE A 248 -17.80 -7.23 -0.09
C ILE A 248 -17.26 -6.27 -1.15
N ALA A 249 -16.57 -6.77 -2.18
CA ALA A 249 -16.06 -5.92 -3.27
C ALA A 249 -17.20 -5.19 -4.01
N GLU A 250 -18.31 -5.88 -4.28
CA GLU A 250 -19.47 -5.27 -4.95
C GLU A 250 -20.22 -4.30 -4.02
N LEU A 251 -20.30 -4.58 -2.72
CA LEU A 251 -20.82 -3.62 -1.74
C LEU A 251 -19.93 -2.37 -1.63
N GLN A 252 -18.60 -2.49 -1.76
CA GLN A 252 -17.72 -1.31 -1.82
C GLN A 252 -17.98 -0.47 -3.07
N ARG A 253 -18.29 -1.12 -4.20
CA ARG A 253 -18.68 -0.43 -5.43
C ARG A 253 -19.99 0.35 -5.25
N ILE A 254 -20.99 -0.25 -4.60
CA ILE A 254 -22.24 0.43 -4.22
C ILE A 254 -21.95 1.62 -3.30
N LYS A 255 -21.12 1.44 -2.27
CA LYS A 255 -20.72 2.55 -1.38
C LYS A 255 -20.07 3.71 -2.14
N TYR A 256 -19.15 3.40 -3.05
CA TYR A 256 -18.50 4.40 -3.90
C TYR A 256 -19.52 5.15 -4.78
N ARG A 257 -20.45 4.40 -5.41
CA ARG A 257 -21.55 5.00 -6.19
C ARG A 257 -22.38 5.95 -5.34
N LEU A 258 -22.71 5.58 -4.12
CA LEU A 258 -23.50 6.41 -3.20
C LEU A 258 -22.69 7.56 -2.57
N GLY A 259 -21.37 7.63 -2.77
CA GLY A 259 -20.52 8.66 -2.16
C GLY A 259 -20.35 8.50 -0.64
N VAL A 260 -20.51 7.29 -0.09
CA VAL A 260 -20.45 7.04 1.36
C VAL A 260 -19.24 6.19 1.75
N GLU A 261 -18.64 6.49 2.90
CA GLU A 261 -17.47 5.78 3.41
C GLU A 261 -17.62 5.46 4.90
N ARG A 262 -17.57 4.17 5.21
CA ARG A 262 -17.37 3.63 6.56
C ARG A 262 -16.65 2.29 6.49
N TYR A 263 -15.78 2.04 7.45
CA TYR A 263 -14.98 0.82 7.51
C TYR A 263 -15.39 -0.02 8.70
N PHE A 264 -15.38 -1.35 8.51
CA PHE A 264 -15.76 -2.30 9.54
C PHE A 264 -14.66 -3.33 9.71
N LYS A 265 -14.26 -3.56 10.96
CA LYS A 265 -13.31 -4.60 11.32
C LYS A 265 -13.99 -5.96 11.26
N SER A 266 -13.25 -6.97 10.82
CA SER A 266 -13.69 -8.36 10.97
C SER A 266 -13.40 -8.77 12.42
N GLU A 267 -14.44 -9.07 13.17
CA GLU A 267 -14.32 -9.58 14.54
C GLU A 267 -14.34 -11.12 14.48
N ILE A 268 -13.34 -11.75 15.08
CA ILE A 268 -13.37 -13.20 15.30
C ILE A 268 -14.11 -13.40 16.62
N PRO A 269 -15.30 -14.03 16.61
CA PRO A 269 -16.02 -14.29 17.84
C PRO A 269 -15.20 -15.21 18.75
N LYS A 270 -15.33 -15.04 20.07
CA LYS A 270 -14.67 -15.90 21.06
C LYS A 270 -15.16 -17.35 20.98
N GLU A 271 -16.45 -17.51 20.68
CA GLU A 271 -17.08 -18.81 20.51
C GLU A 271 -16.80 -19.42 19.14
N THR A 272 -16.66 -20.74 19.10
CA THR A 272 -16.62 -21.50 17.84
C THR A 272 -17.95 -21.34 17.12
N LYS A 273 -17.88 -20.92 15.85
CA LYS A 273 -19.07 -20.83 14.99
C LYS A 273 -19.08 -21.96 13.97
N THR A 274 -20.26 -22.23 13.45
CA THR A 274 -20.57 -23.32 12.51
C THR A 274 -21.05 -22.74 11.18
N PRO A 275 -21.14 -23.55 10.09
CA PRO A 275 -21.74 -23.08 8.85
C PRO A 275 -23.21 -22.64 9.01
N SER A 276 -23.94 -23.16 9.99
CA SER A 276 -25.31 -22.71 10.32
C SER A 276 -25.35 -21.24 10.73
N ASP A 277 -24.36 -20.78 11.50
CA ASP A 277 -24.26 -19.37 11.92
C ASP A 277 -23.99 -18.46 10.70
N VAL A 278 -23.15 -18.92 9.77
CA VAL A 278 -22.86 -18.19 8.53
C VAL A 278 -24.10 -18.09 7.64
N VAL A 279 -24.85 -19.18 7.48
CA VAL A 279 -26.11 -19.22 6.73
C VAL A 279 -27.13 -18.24 7.31
N GLN A 280 -27.26 -18.19 8.64
CA GLN A 280 -28.19 -17.29 9.31
C GLN A 280 -27.84 -15.82 9.04
N ILE A 281 -26.56 -15.43 9.18
CA ILE A 281 -26.11 -14.06 8.90
C ILE A 281 -26.34 -13.67 7.43
N LEU A 282 -25.99 -14.54 6.49
CA LEU A 282 -26.16 -14.23 5.06
C LEU A 282 -27.64 -14.14 4.67
N SER A 283 -28.50 -14.95 5.29
CA SER A 283 -29.95 -14.87 5.10
C SER A 283 -30.48 -13.54 5.61
N TYR A 284 -30.07 -13.13 6.81
CA TYR A 284 -30.44 -11.86 7.40
C TYR A 284 -29.94 -10.67 6.58
N ALA A 285 -28.67 -10.69 6.15
CA ALA A 285 -28.10 -9.66 5.28
C ALA A 285 -28.88 -9.53 3.97
N SER A 286 -29.34 -10.65 3.39
CA SER A 286 -30.15 -10.68 2.16
C SER A 286 -31.53 -10.06 2.36
N GLU A 287 -32.12 -10.25 3.53
CA GLU A 287 -33.43 -9.70 3.90
C GLU A 287 -33.37 -8.17 4.07
N ILE A 288 -32.33 -7.66 4.73
CA ILE A 288 -32.22 -6.23 5.05
C ILE A 288 -31.55 -5.39 3.96
N MET A 289 -30.96 -6.02 2.94
CA MET A 289 -30.26 -5.34 1.85
C MET A 289 -31.18 -4.35 1.12
N PRO A 290 -30.85 -3.04 1.09
CA PRO A 290 -31.63 -2.09 0.32
C PRO A 290 -31.51 -2.41 -1.17
N LEU A 291 -32.66 -2.47 -1.86
CA LEU A 291 -32.70 -2.65 -3.32
C LEU A 291 -32.59 -1.33 -4.09
N PHE A 292 -32.59 -0.19 -3.41
CA PHE A 292 -32.53 1.15 -4.02
C PHE A 292 -33.63 1.37 -5.09
N ASP A 293 -34.88 1.02 -4.75
CA ASP A 293 -36.05 1.15 -5.64
C ASP A 293 -36.22 2.61 -6.12
N PHE A 294 -36.48 2.77 -7.43
CA PHE A 294 -36.76 4.05 -8.10
C PHE A 294 -37.95 4.80 -7.49
N LYS A 295 -38.85 4.12 -6.78
CA LYS A 295 -39.98 4.74 -6.08
C LYS A 295 -39.57 5.53 -4.83
N LYS A 296 -38.33 5.40 -4.34
CA LYS A 296 -37.81 6.14 -3.18
C LYS A 296 -36.74 7.12 -3.61
N THR A 297 -36.71 8.28 -2.95
CA THR A 297 -35.62 9.24 -3.13
C THR A 297 -34.29 8.59 -2.73
N LEU A 298 -33.39 8.44 -3.71
CA LEU A 298 -32.06 7.91 -3.49
C LEU A 298 -31.20 8.95 -2.77
N ILE A 299 -30.63 8.59 -1.61
CA ILE A 299 -29.68 9.44 -0.90
C ILE A 299 -28.28 9.14 -1.41
N GLN A 300 -27.71 10.09 -2.14
CA GLN A 300 -26.38 10.01 -2.73
C GLN A 300 -25.56 11.26 -2.45
N TYR A 301 -24.27 11.07 -2.20
CA TYR A 301 -23.31 12.15 -2.02
C TYR A 301 -22.35 12.21 -3.22
N PRO A 302 -21.74 13.37 -3.50
CA PRO A 302 -20.74 13.49 -4.55
C PRO A 302 -19.56 12.53 -4.30
N PRO A 303 -19.15 11.68 -5.27
CA PRO A 303 -17.99 10.80 -5.08
C PRO A 303 -16.68 11.55 -4.80
N SER A 304 -16.59 12.83 -5.18
CA SER A 304 -15.48 13.72 -4.84
C SER A 304 -15.31 13.92 -3.32
N SER A 305 -16.38 13.78 -2.53
CA SER A 305 -16.31 13.83 -1.05
C SER A 305 -15.50 12.68 -0.45
N LEU A 306 -15.29 11.58 -1.20
CA LEU A 306 -14.49 10.44 -0.77
C LEU A 306 -12.99 10.71 -0.89
N ALA A 307 -12.61 11.66 -1.76
CA ALA A 307 -11.23 12.07 -1.95
C ALA A 307 -10.66 12.67 -0.66
N LYS A 308 -9.50 12.17 -0.26
CA LYS A 308 -8.79 12.66 0.91
C LYS A 308 -8.12 13.98 0.59
N THR A 309 -8.05 14.81 1.62
CA THR A 309 -7.36 16.09 1.62
C THR A 309 -6.24 16.07 2.67
N PRO A 310 -5.30 17.03 2.67
CA PRO A 310 -4.30 17.12 3.73
C PRO A 310 -4.91 17.25 5.15
N ASN A 311 -6.13 17.79 5.27
CA ASN A 311 -6.89 17.82 6.53
C ASN A 311 -7.13 16.41 7.09
N ASN A 312 -7.57 15.48 6.24
CA ASN A 312 -7.83 14.10 6.63
C ASN A 312 -6.53 13.43 7.08
N VAL A 313 -5.44 13.59 6.30
CA VAL A 313 -4.15 13.01 6.65
C VAL A 313 -3.62 13.57 7.97
N TYR A 314 -3.70 14.89 8.15
CA TYR A 314 -3.28 15.56 9.37
C TYR A 314 -4.05 15.02 10.59
N ALA A 315 -5.35 14.80 10.48
CA ALA A 315 -6.16 14.21 11.55
C ALA A 315 -5.63 12.83 12.00
N VAL A 316 -5.23 11.97 11.06
CA VAL A 316 -4.62 10.67 11.40
C VAL A 316 -3.30 10.87 12.15
N THR A 317 -2.44 11.79 11.69
CA THR A 317 -1.14 12.04 12.34
C THR A 317 -1.28 12.53 13.79
N GLN A 318 -2.33 13.31 14.08
CA GLN A 318 -2.64 13.74 15.45
C GLN A 318 -3.00 12.55 16.36
N VAL A 319 -3.76 11.59 15.84
CA VAL A 319 -4.11 10.37 16.59
C VAL A 319 -2.86 9.48 16.80
N ILE A 320 -1.99 9.37 15.80
CA ILE A 320 -0.71 8.63 15.94
C ILE A 320 0.17 9.26 17.02
N LEU A 321 0.31 10.59 17.06
CA LEU A 321 1.09 11.27 18.10
C LEU A 321 0.56 10.98 19.51
N LYS A 322 -0.77 10.99 19.70
CA LYS A 322 -1.39 10.61 20.98
C LYS A 322 -1.07 9.16 21.35
N LYS A 323 -1.21 8.23 20.41
CA LYS A 323 -0.87 6.82 20.59
C LYS A 323 0.60 6.61 20.96
N LEU A 324 1.52 7.32 20.31
CA LEU A 324 2.95 7.24 20.62
C LEU A 324 3.28 7.80 22.00
N ASN A 325 2.60 8.87 22.46
CA ASN A 325 2.76 9.36 23.82
C ASN A 325 2.29 8.33 24.86
N ILE A 326 1.16 7.65 24.61
CA ILE A 326 0.70 6.54 25.46
C ILE A 326 1.76 5.43 25.49
N LEU A 327 2.26 5.02 24.32
CA LEU A 327 3.30 3.99 24.22
C LEU A 327 4.58 4.38 24.97
N LYS A 328 4.97 5.66 24.90
CA LYS A 328 6.10 6.22 25.63
C LYS A 328 5.92 6.10 27.15
N ASN A 329 4.74 6.46 27.63
CA ASN A 329 4.39 6.37 29.06
C ASN A 329 4.34 4.92 29.54
N LEU A 330 3.77 3.99 28.75
CA LEU A 330 3.75 2.56 29.06
C LEU A 330 5.16 1.95 29.13
N LYS A 331 6.12 2.50 28.40
CA LYS A 331 7.55 2.12 28.48
C LYS A 331 8.33 2.87 29.57
N GLY A 332 7.70 3.78 30.31
CA GLY A 332 8.38 4.60 31.32
C GLY A 332 9.38 5.62 30.77
N ILE A 333 9.30 5.98 29.48
CA ILE A 333 10.28 6.86 28.83
C ILE A 333 9.90 8.33 29.04
N GLN A 334 10.72 9.08 29.76
CA GLN A 334 10.47 10.51 30.01
C GLN A 334 11.13 11.45 28.99
N ALA A 335 12.07 10.94 28.19
CA ALA A 335 12.78 11.73 27.18
C ALA A 335 11.80 12.49 26.26
N VAL A 336 12.15 13.75 25.97
CA VAL A 336 11.35 14.65 25.14
C VAL A 336 11.83 14.55 23.69
N PRO A 337 10.95 14.21 22.73
CA PRO A 337 11.33 14.19 21.32
C PRO A 337 11.73 15.58 20.82
N LYS A 338 12.75 15.64 19.96
CA LYS A 338 13.17 16.87 19.29
C LYS A 338 12.00 17.46 18.48
N ASN A 339 11.80 18.77 18.58
CA ASN A 339 10.81 19.47 17.74
C ASN A 339 11.42 19.73 16.35
N PRO A 340 10.82 19.23 15.26
CA PRO A 340 11.32 19.49 13.91
C PRO A 340 11.02 20.93 13.47
N PRO A 341 11.74 21.46 12.47
CA PRO A 341 11.41 22.72 11.81
C PRO A 341 10.21 22.57 10.86
N TYR A 342 9.49 23.67 10.61
CA TYR A 342 8.42 23.73 9.62
C TYR A 342 8.99 24.07 8.23
N ILE A 343 8.53 23.38 7.18
CA ILE A 343 8.94 23.64 5.79
C ILE A 343 7.68 23.99 4.98
N PRO A 344 7.48 25.26 4.56
CA PRO A 344 6.32 25.65 3.76
C PRO A 344 6.40 25.14 2.31
N GLY A 345 5.26 25.13 1.62
CA GLY A 345 5.20 24.86 0.18
C GLY A 345 5.49 23.41 -0.24
N LEU A 346 5.38 22.44 0.67
CA LEU A 346 5.59 21.03 0.34
C LEU A 346 4.39 20.47 -0.46
N LYS A 347 4.71 19.65 -1.47
CA LYS A 347 3.74 18.81 -2.21
C LYS A 347 3.47 17.48 -1.47
N PRO A 348 2.38 16.77 -1.80
CA PRO A 348 2.07 15.46 -1.18
C PRO A 348 3.17 14.40 -1.27
N ILE A 349 4.00 14.40 -2.31
CA ILE A 349 5.11 13.44 -2.46
C ILE A 349 6.14 13.52 -1.33
N TYR A 350 6.38 14.71 -0.77
CA TYR A 350 7.29 14.89 0.37
C TYR A 350 6.68 14.33 1.66
N ALA A 351 5.39 14.61 1.92
CA ALA A 351 4.67 14.02 3.03
C ALA A 351 4.63 12.48 2.93
N TYR A 352 4.46 11.93 1.72
CA TYR A 352 4.54 10.48 1.49
C TYR A 352 5.92 9.91 1.83
N GLN A 353 7.02 10.54 1.38
CA GLN A 353 8.38 10.11 1.76
C GLN A 353 8.58 10.10 3.28
N LYS A 354 8.06 11.12 3.97
CA LYS A 354 8.16 11.19 5.43
C LYS A 354 7.31 10.12 6.12
N ALA A 355 6.16 9.75 5.56
CA ALA A 355 5.36 8.64 6.04
C ALA A 355 6.06 7.28 5.86
N ILE A 356 6.81 7.09 4.76
CA ILE A 356 7.67 5.90 4.58
C ILE A 356 8.70 5.84 5.69
N GLU A 357 9.44 6.92 5.94
CA GLU A 357 10.47 6.98 6.99
C GLU A 357 9.88 6.67 8.38
N ALA A 358 8.77 7.32 8.74
CA ALA A 358 8.09 7.04 10.01
C ALA A 358 7.64 5.57 10.11
N THR A 359 7.25 4.96 8.99
CA THR A 359 6.90 3.53 8.93
C THR A 359 8.11 2.62 9.06
N GLU A 360 9.26 2.97 8.48
CA GLU A 360 10.53 2.26 8.69
C GLU A 360 10.91 2.23 10.17
N LYS A 361 10.85 3.39 10.83
CA LYS A 361 11.11 3.51 12.26
C LYS A 361 10.11 2.72 13.10
N ALA A 362 8.82 2.81 12.79
CA ALA A 362 7.79 2.04 13.47
C ALA A 362 7.99 0.52 13.31
N ILE A 363 8.46 0.06 12.15
CA ILE A 363 8.81 -1.35 11.91
C ILE A 363 10.07 -1.74 12.70
N ARG A 364 11.10 -0.89 12.80
CA ARG A 364 12.25 -1.13 13.69
C ARG A 364 11.80 -1.28 15.14
N LEU A 365 10.93 -0.40 15.62
CA LEU A 365 10.39 -0.44 16.98
C LEU A 365 9.60 -1.71 17.21
N LYS A 366 8.80 -2.11 16.22
CA LYS A 366 8.08 -3.37 16.20
C LYS A 366 9.02 -4.57 16.32
N THR A 367 10.12 -4.59 15.56
CA THR A 367 11.13 -5.66 15.65
C THR A 367 11.82 -5.67 17.02
N GLN A 368 12.14 -4.51 17.60
CA GLN A 368 12.68 -4.41 18.97
C GLN A 368 11.72 -4.96 20.03
N MET A 369 10.42 -4.93 19.76
CA MET A 369 9.37 -5.52 20.61
C MET A 369 9.10 -7.01 20.32
N GLY A 370 10.01 -7.70 19.61
CA GLY A 370 9.95 -9.15 19.39
C GLY A 370 9.10 -9.60 18.20
N PHE A 371 8.54 -8.68 17.42
CA PHE A 371 7.83 -9.04 16.20
C PHE A 371 8.80 -9.31 15.06
N TYR A 372 8.42 -10.15 14.10
CA TYR A 372 9.16 -10.24 12.85
C TYR A 372 9.08 -8.93 12.05
N PRO A 373 10.11 -8.59 11.27
CA PRO A 373 10.06 -7.42 10.40
C PRO A 373 8.86 -7.51 9.45
N SER A 374 8.35 -6.34 9.08
CA SER A 374 7.32 -6.18 8.05
C SER A 374 7.93 -5.42 6.88
N GLN A 375 7.34 -5.51 5.69
CA GLN A 375 7.85 -4.74 4.58
C GLN A 375 7.62 -3.23 4.79
N VAL A 376 8.56 -2.43 4.30
CA VAL A 376 8.41 -0.98 4.14
C VAL A 376 8.04 -0.68 2.69
N PRO A 377 6.92 0.02 2.43
CA PRO A 377 6.56 0.51 1.10
C PRO A 377 7.65 1.33 0.44
N GLU A 378 7.83 1.10 -0.85
CA GLU A 378 8.56 2.04 -1.69
C GLU A 378 7.59 3.10 -2.22
N ALA A 379 8.10 4.26 -2.62
CA ALA A 379 7.27 5.26 -3.26
C ALA A 379 7.00 4.85 -4.72
N PRO A 380 5.72 4.76 -5.12
CA PRO A 380 5.40 4.41 -6.50
C PRO A 380 5.84 5.55 -7.42
N LEU A 381 6.28 5.20 -8.63
CA LEU A 381 6.63 6.20 -9.66
C LEU A 381 5.38 6.69 -10.40
N ARG A 382 4.42 7.23 -9.64
CA ARG A 382 3.21 7.90 -10.14
C ARG A 382 2.92 9.14 -9.32
N LYS A 383 2.02 10.00 -9.81
CA LYS A 383 1.57 11.19 -9.06
C LYS A 383 1.03 10.75 -7.68
N ILE A 384 1.60 11.34 -6.63
CA ILE A 384 1.16 11.16 -5.25
C ILE A 384 0.14 12.25 -4.93
N THR A 385 -1.06 11.84 -4.53
CA THR A 385 -2.14 12.72 -4.05
C THR A 385 -2.31 12.53 -2.54
N PRO A 386 -3.14 13.34 -1.85
CA PRO A 386 -3.42 13.12 -0.45
C PRO A 386 -4.08 11.76 -0.16
N ASN A 387 -4.69 11.08 -1.15
CA ASN A 387 -5.18 9.70 -1.00
C ASN A 387 -4.04 8.72 -0.69
N GLU A 388 -2.97 8.75 -1.49
CA GLU A 388 -1.81 7.87 -1.28
C GLU A 388 -1.12 8.19 0.04
N VAL A 389 -1.01 9.48 0.42
CA VAL A 389 -0.47 9.85 1.73
C VAL A 389 -1.37 9.32 2.85
N TYR A 390 -2.69 9.46 2.73
CA TYR A 390 -3.65 8.94 3.72
C TYR A 390 -3.52 7.43 3.89
N GLU A 391 -3.49 6.66 2.79
CA GLU A 391 -3.34 5.20 2.82
C GLU A 391 -2.03 4.79 3.53
N MET A 392 -0.93 5.50 3.26
CA MET A 392 0.37 5.26 3.91
C MET A 392 0.34 5.58 5.41
N VAL A 393 -0.29 6.69 5.81
CA VAL A 393 -0.40 7.09 7.23
C VAL A 393 -1.38 6.19 8.00
N ILE A 394 -2.42 5.66 7.37
CA ILE A 394 -3.27 4.63 7.96
C ILE A 394 -2.50 3.34 8.21
N ARG A 395 -1.58 2.95 7.31
CA ARG A 395 -0.67 1.81 7.58
C ARG A 395 0.20 2.05 8.82
N LEU A 396 0.74 3.26 8.96
CA LEU A 396 1.51 3.65 10.14
C LEU A 396 0.67 3.59 11.42
N ASP A 397 -0.55 4.15 11.41
CA ASP A 397 -1.48 4.06 12.54
C ASP A 397 -1.80 2.60 12.92
N GLY A 398 -2.00 1.73 11.93
CA GLY A 398 -2.21 0.30 12.14
C GLY A 398 -1.03 -0.39 12.83
N ILE A 399 0.21 -0.03 12.47
CA ILE A 399 1.42 -0.56 13.12
C ILE A 399 1.49 -0.10 14.58
N ILE A 400 1.29 1.20 14.85
CA ILE A 400 1.32 1.71 16.23
C ILE A 400 0.21 1.10 17.09
N THR A 401 -0.97 0.88 16.51
CA THR A 401 -2.09 0.20 17.17
C THR A 401 -1.74 -1.24 17.56
N ILE A 402 -1.04 -1.98 16.69
CA ILE A 402 -0.55 -3.34 17.01
C ILE A 402 0.43 -3.29 18.20
N LEU A 403 1.34 -2.31 18.24
CA LEU A 403 2.30 -2.17 19.34
C LEU A 403 1.60 -1.90 20.68
N LEU A 404 0.67 -0.94 20.72
CA LEU A 404 -0.11 -0.65 21.93
C LEU A 404 -0.92 -1.86 22.41
N ASN A 405 -1.61 -2.55 21.50
CA ASN A 405 -2.40 -3.72 21.84
C ASN A 405 -1.53 -4.86 22.40
N SER A 406 -0.29 -5.02 21.91
CA SER A 406 0.65 -6.01 22.44
C SER A 406 1.16 -5.70 23.85
N MET A 407 1.05 -4.44 24.29
CA MET A 407 1.32 -4.01 25.66
C MET A 407 0.06 -3.96 26.53
N GLY A 408 -1.05 -4.57 26.09
CA GLY A 408 -2.32 -4.61 26.83
C GLY A 408 -3.18 -3.34 26.72
N TYR A 409 -2.72 -2.29 26.04
CA TYR A 409 -3.51 -1.07 25.84
C TYR A 409 -4.45 -1.23 24.65
N LYS A 410 -5.73 -1.48 24.93
CA LYS A 410 -6.77 -1.66 23.91
C LYS A 410 -7.05 -0.35 23.19
N THR A 411 -6.70 -0.28 21.92
CA THR A 411 -7.03 0.83 21.03
C THR A 411 -7.37 0.34 19.63
N GLU A 412 -8.15 1.14 18.91
CA GLU A 412 -8.56 0.87 17.53
C GLU A 412 -7.82 1.75 16.52
N GLU A 413 -7.74 1.27 15.29
CA GLU A 413 -7.19 2.02 14.17
C GLU A 413 -8.10 3.21 13.82
N TYR A 414 -7.52 4.37 13.49
CA TYR A 414 -8.23 5.61 13.16
C TYR A 414 -9.33 5.42 12.11
N ILE A 415 -9.11 4.49 11.18
CA ILE A 415 -10.05 4.24 10.09
C ILE A 415 -11.41 3.75 10.59
N TYR A 416 -11.47 3.09 11.76
CA TYR A 416 -12.68 2.53 12.35
C TYR A 416 -13.42 3.49 13.31
N MET A 417 -12.78 4.57 13.74
CA MET A 417 -13.41 5.60 14.60
C MET A 417 -14.57 6.28 13.85
N THR A 418 -15.71 6.51 14.52
CA THR A 418 -16.85 7.25 13.92
C THR A 418 -16.71 8.76 14.12
N ASP A 419 -16.21 9.18 15.28
CA ASP A 419 -16.27 10.58 15.71
C ASP A 419 -14.96 11.32 15.38
N LYS A 420 -14.65 11.38 14.08
CA LYS A 420 -13.40 11.96 13.58
C LYS A 420 -13.46 13.49 13.57
N LYS A 421 -12.58 14.13 14.35
CA LYS A 421 -12.32 15.58 14.22
C LYS A 421 -11.36 15.83 13.06
N ILE A 422 -11.86 16.44 11.98
CA ILE A 422 -11.07 16.80 10.80
C ILE A 422 -10.78 18.32 10.86
N PRO A 423 -9.53 18.73 11.10
CA PRO A 423 -9.19 20.15 11.12
C PRO A 423 -9.30 20.76 9.72
N ARG A 424 -9.43 22.09 9.63
CA ARG A 424 -9.47 22.82 8.35
C ARG A 424 -8.13 23.50 8.06
N GLY A 425 -7.92 23.88 6.80
CA GLY A 425 -6.79 24.70 6.35
C GLY A 425 -5.42 24.03 6.42
N LYS A 426 -5.36 22.69 6.49
CA LYS A 426 -4.09 21.95 6.50
C LYS A 426 -3.56 21.77 5.09
N THR A 427 -2.24 21.80 5.00
CA THR A 427 -1.43 21.65 3.80
C THR A 427 -0.56 20.39 3.89
N PRO A 428 0.07 19.94 2.80
CA PRO A 428 1.03 18.85 2.88
C PRO A 428 2.25 19.19 3.77
N SER A 429 2.59 20.47 3.94
CA SER A 429 3.61 20.93 4.89
C SER A 429 3.26 20.63 6.35
N ASP A 430 2.00 20.87 6.74
CA ASP A 430 1.53 20.56 8.11
C ASP A 430 1.55 19.05 8.38
N VAL A 431 1.17 18.26 7.37
CA VAL A 431 1.23 16.80 7.44
C VAL A 431 2.67 16.33 7.58
N TYR A 432 3.59 16.85 6.75
CA TYR A 432 5.01 16.52 6.82
C TYR A 432 5.61 16.85 8.19
N PHE A 433 5.28 18.03 8.73
CA PHE A 433 5.72 18.46 10.06
C PHE A 433 5.27 17.50 11.17
N ASN A 434 4.00 17.08 11.15
CA ASN A 434 3.49 16.09 12.11
C ASN A 434 4.14 14.71 11.92
N LEU A 435 4.39 14.27 10.69
CA LEU A 435 5.11 13.01 10.42
C LEU A 435 6.56 13.07 10.90
N TRP A 436 7.18 14.24 10.86
CA TRP A 436 8.50 14.44 11.46
C TRP A 436 8.46 14.37 12.98
N LYS A 437 7.46 14.99 13.63
CA LYS A 437 7.25 14.79 15.08
C LYS A 437 7.09 13.32 15.43
N ILE A 438 6.26 12.60 14.68
CA ILE A 438 6.06 11.15 14.84
C ILE A 438 7.39 10.40 14.72
N SER A 439 8.17 10.67 13.68
CA SER A 439 9.50 10.08 13.49
C SER A 439 10.40 10.32 14.70
N ASN A 440 10.51 11.56 15.18
CA ASN A 440 11.36 11.90 16.33
C ASN A 440 10.85 11.23 17.63
N THR A 441 9.53 11.09 17.81
CA THR A 441 8.97 10.34 18.94
C THR A 441 9.33 8.85 18.87
N ILE A 442 9.36 8.26 17.66
CA ILE A 442 9.78 6.87 17.50
C ILE A 442 11.28 6.71 17.75
N ASP A 443 12.13 7.67 17.35
CA ASP A 443 13.56 7.65 17.67
C ASP A 443 13.79 7.60 19.19
N VAL A 444 13.02 8.38 19.97
CA VAL A 444 13.03 8.33 21.44
C VAL A 444 12.60 6.94 21.97
N LEU A 445 11.55 6.35 21.40
CA LEU A 445 11.09 5.00 21.78
C LEU A 445 12.09 3.89 21.42
N LEU A 446 12.89 4.10 20.37
CA LEU A 446 13.94 3.21 19.90
C LEU A 446 15.25 3.38 20.66
N ALA A 447 15.43 4.50 21.37
CA ALA A 447 16.73 4.94 21.90
C ALA A 447 17.85 4.91 20.85
N SER A 448 17.52 5.11 19.57
CA SER A 448 18.47 5.12 18.46
C SER A 448 17.92 5.91 17.29
N GLU A 449 18.84 6.52 16.53
CA GLU A 449 18.52 7.20 15.27
C GLU A 449 18.84 6.27 14.07
N TYR A 450 18.88 6.83 12.86
CA TYR A 450 19.50 6.16 11.71
C TYR A 450 21.02 6.17 11.84
N THR A 451 21.64 5.09 11.38
CA THR A 451 23.10 4.97 11.30
C THR A 451 23.59 5.30 9.88
N PRO A 452 24.91 5.39 9.65
CA PRO A 452 25.44 5.53 8.31
C PRO A 452 25.06 4.36 7.37
N ASN A 453 24.76 3.15 7.88
CA ASN A 453 24.34 2.02 7.05
C ASN A 453 23.00 2.28 6.35
N GLU A 454 21.99 2.77 7.06
CA GLU A 454 20.70 3.08 6.47
C GLU A 454 20.79 4.30 5.54
N THR A 455 21.60 5.28 5.91
CA THR A 455 21.86 6.47 5.10
C THR A 455 22.55 6.11 3.78
N PHE A 456 23.53 5.20 3.82
CA PHE A 456 24.18 4.63 2.64
C PHE A 456 23.20 3.83 1.78
N LEU A 457 22.34 3.02 2.39
CA LEU A 457 21.34 2.24 1.65
C LEU A 457 20.40 3.18 0.88
N LEU A 458 19.92 4.26 1.50
CA LEU A 458 19.07 5.25 0.85
C LEU A 458 19.82 5.97 -0.29
N SER A 459 21.04 6.45 -0.05
CA SER A 459 21.84 7.13 -1.09
C SER A 459 22.15 6.22 -2.27
N LYS A 460 22.44 4.93 -2.02
CA LYS A 460 22.63 3.92 -3.07
C LYS A 460 21.35 3.69 -3.89
N LYS A 461 20.17 3.64 -3.26
CA LYS A 461 18.88 3.57 -3.97
C LYS A 461 18.66 4.81 -4.85
N MET A 462 18.99 6.00 -4.35
CA MET A 462 18.88 7.25 -5.12
C MET A 462 19.86 7.27 -6.31
N LYS A 463 21.10 6.80 -6.12
CA LYS A 463 22.08 6.67 -7.20
C LYS A 463 21.59 5.72 -8.30
N ASN A 464 21.04 4.57 -7.93
CA ASN A 464 20.42 3.63 -8.87
C ASN A 464 19.28 4.28 -9.68
N LYS A 465 18.45 5.11 -9.04
CA LYS A 465 17.40 5.86 -9.73
C LYS A 465 17.95 6.84 -10.77
N ILE A 466 18.99 7.59 -10.42
CA ILE A 466 19.64 8.53 -11.35
C ILE A 466 20.27 7.77 -12.52
N LEU A 467 20.93 6.63 -12.28
CA LEU A 467 21.49 5.80 -13.35
C LEU A 467 20.42 5.32 -14.34
N VAL A 468 19.25 4.88 -13.84
CA VAL A 468 18.12 4.49 -14.71
C VAL A 468 17.58 5.71 -15.47
N LEU A 469 17.45 6.87 -14.81
CA LEU A 469 17.06 8.11 -15.47
C LEU A 469 18.01 8.46 -16.63
N LEU A 470 19.33 8.44 -16.40
CA LEU A 470 20.31 8.74 -17.45
C LEU A 470 20.24 7.74 -18.61
N LYS A 471 20.08 6.45 -18.31
CA LYS A 471 19.89 5.42 -19.34
C LYS A 471 18.62 5.67 -20.15
N HIS A 472 17.52 6.07 -19.49
CA HIS A 472 16.25 6.41 -20.12
C HIS A 472 16.38 7.67 -20.99
N MET A 473 17.25 8.60 -20.62
CA MET A 473 17.61 9.79 -21.39
C MET A 473 18.69 9.50 -22.46
N HIS A 474 19.00 8.22 -22.74
CA HIS A 474 19.98 7.80 -23.75
C HIS A 474 21.42 8.31 -23.57
N ILE A 475 21.81 8.70 -22.34
CA ILE A 475 23.18 9.09 -22.04
C ILE A 475 24.13 7.91 -22.27
N LYS A 476 25.22 8.14 -23.01
CA LYS A 476 26.20 7.11 -23.39
C LYS A 476 26.73 6.38 -22.15
N LYS A 477 26.70 5.04 -22.18
CA LYS A 477 27.20 4.18 -21.09
C LYS A 477 28.68 4.46 -20.75
N SER A 478 29.51 4.76 -21.76
CA SER A 478 30.92 5.11 -21.57
C SER A 478 31.09 6.38 -20.74
N ALA A 479 30.26 7.42 -20.98
CA ALA A 479 30.29 8.65 -20.19
C ALA A 479 29.93 8.37 -18.72
N ILE A 480 28.87 7.58 -18.48
CA ILE A 480 28.47 7.16 -17.13
C ILE A 480 29.60 6.40 -16.43
N GLN A 481 30.25 5.45 -17.12
CA GLN A 481 31.33 4.66 -16.56
C GLN A 481 32.57 5.51 -16.24
N HIS A 482 32.98 6.38 -17.16
CA HIS A 482 34.11 7.28 -16.96
C HIS A 482 33.87 8.24 -15.79
N THR A 483 32.65 8.78 -15.64
CA THR A 483 32.27 9.58 -14.47
C THR A 483 32.41 8.80 -13.16
N LEU A 484 31.95 7.54 -13.13
CA LEU A 484 32.02 6.70 -11.92
C LEU A 484 33.44 6.19 -11.61
N GLN A 485 34.34 6.14 -12.59
CA GLN A 485 35.73 5.71 -12.41
C GLN A 485 36.61 6.80 -11.80
N ARG A 486 36.24 8.09 -11.96
CA ARG A 486 36.95 9.23 -11.38
C ARG A 486 36.78 9.36 -9.86
N SER A 487 36.06 8.45 -9.21
CA SER A 487 35.73 8.59 -7.80
C SER A 487 36.99 8.56 -6.93
N GLU A 488 37.29 9.66 -6.26
CA GLU A 488 38.36 9.72 -5.27
C GLU A 488 38.01 8.85 -4.05
N THR A 489 39.04 8.42 -3.33
CA THR A 489 38.86 7.84 -1.99
C THR A 489 38.73 8.97 -0.99
N TYR A 490 37.54 9.17 -0.45
CA TYR A 490 37.29 10.13 0.63
C TYR A 490 37.61 9.50 1.98
N ILE A 491 38.31 10.25 2.83
CA ILE A 491 38.66 9.85 4.19
C ILE A 491 38.23 10.99 5.12
N ASN A 492 37.80 10.65 6.34
CA ASN A 492 37.47 11.58 7.42
C ASN A 492 36.29 12.52 7.11
N LYS A 493 35.37 12.13 6.24
CA LYS A 493 34.11 12.87 6.05
C LYS A 493 33.24 12.73 7.30
N THR A 494 32.57 13.82 7.63
CA THR A 494 31.61 13.90 8.73
C THR A 494 30.18 13.95 8.18
N PRO A 495 29.14 13.69 9.01
CA PRO A 495 27.76 13.91 8.59
C PRO A 495 27.49 15.33 8.08
N LYS A 496 28.20 16.35 8.60
CA LYS A 496 28.10 17.74 8.14
C LYS A 496 28.53 17.88 6.67
N ASP A 497 29.62 17.25 6.28
CA ASP A 497 30.11 17.29 4.89
C ASP A 497 29.11 16.64 3.93
N VAL A 498 28.54 15.50 4.33
CA VAL A 498 27.52 14.80 3.54
C VAL A 498 26.24 15.63 3.42
N PHE A 499 25.83 16.34 4.49
CA PHE A 499 24.67 17.21 4.48
C PHE A 499 24.84 18.37 3.48
N LEU A 500 25.97 19.09 3.55
CA LEU A 500 26.27 20.20 2.63
C LEU A 500 26.31 19.71 1.17
N LEU A 501 26.90 18.54 0.93
CA LEU A 501 26.91 17.94 -0.40
C LEU A 501 25.51 17.55 -0.87
N THR A 502 24.64 17.11 0.05
CA THR A 502 23.23 16.80 -0.26
C THR A 502 22.44 18.06 -0.64
N GLU A 503 22.69 19.21 -0.01
CA GLU A 503 22.09 20.49 -0.40
C GLU A 503 22.52 20.92 -1.81
N LYS A 504 23.79 20.71 -2.15
CA LYS A 504 24.31 20.92 -3.51
C LYS A 504 23.61 20.01 -4.52
N LEU A 505 23.46 18.72 -4.21
CA LEU A 505 22.72 17.76 -5.04
C LEU A 505 21.26 18.21 -5.23
N PHE A 506 20.59 18.62 -4.16
CA PHE A 506 19.21 19.08 -4.22
C PHE A 506 19.04 20.32 -5.11
N SER A 507 19.98 21.27 -5.01
CA SER A 507 20.02 22.46 -5.87
C SER A 507 20.21 22.09 -7.35
N LEU A 508 21.07 21.11 -7.65
CA LEU A 508 21.25 20.60 -9.01
C LEU A 508 19.97 19.92 -9.53
N ILE A 509 19.29 19.12 -8.70
CA ILE A 509 18.00 18.50 -9.06
C ILE A 509 16.96 19.56 -9.39
N LYS A 510 16.86 20.66 -8.62
CA LYS A 510 15.96 21.78 -8.96
C LYS A 510 16.27 22.38 -10.33
N LYS A 511 17.56 22.54 -10.67
CA LYS A 511 17.96 22.99 -12.03
C LYS A 511 17.52 21.98 -13.10
N THR A 512 17.69 20.69 -12.86
CA THR A 512 17.22 19.63 -13.77
C THR A 512 15.70 19.61 -13.90
N GLN A 513 14.96 19.81 -12.79
CA GLN A 513 13.50 19.94 -12.79
C GLN A 513 13.05 21.14 -13.63
N LYS A 514 13.71 22.29 -13.49
CA LYS A 514 13.48 23.48 -14.34
C LYS A 514 13.65 23.14 -15.81
N ARG A 515 14.77 22.48 -16.18
CA ARG A 515 15.07 22.06 -17.55
C ARG A 515 13.99 21.13 -18.14
N PHE A 516 13.33 20.33 -17.29
CA PHE A 516 12.25 19.45 -17.72
C PHE A 516 10.84 20.02 -17.54
N ASN A 517 10.71 21.34 -17.35
CA ASN A 517 9.43 22.03 -17.17
C ASN A 517 8.59 21.39 -16.04
N ILE A 518 9.26 21.07 -14.93
CA ILE A 518 8.61 20.63 -13.70
C ILE A 518 8.52 21.84 -12.77
N GLU A 519 7.33 22.10 -12.24
CA GLU A 519 7.10 23.14 -11.24
C GLU A 519 7.98 22.90 -10.00
N ILE A 520 8.83 23.87 -9.69
CA ILE A 520 9.81 23.77 -8.60
C ILE A 520 9.18 24.29 -7.31
N SER A 521 9.14 23.44 -6.29
CA SER A 521 8.76 23.87 -4.95
C SER A 521 9.89 24.70 -4.33
N ASN A 522 9.58 25.86 -3.72
CA ASN A 522 10.55 26.68 -3.00
C ASN A 522 10.89 26.07 -1.61
N ILE A 523 11.48 24.89 -1.62
CA ILE A 523 11.84 24.12 -0.43
C ILE A 523 13.27 24.46 -0.02
N VAL A 524 13.48 24.77 1.25
CA VAL A 524 14.81 24.84 1.87
C VAL A 524 14.98 23.60 2.75
N ILE A 525 16.09 22.87 2.59
CA ILE A 525 16.41 21.76 3.49
C ILE A 525 16.83 22.39 4.81
N PRO A 526 16.15 22.10 5.93
CA PRO A 526 16.48 22.72 7.19
C PRO A 526 17.79 22.16 7.74
N GLN A 527 18.67 23.06 8.15
CA GLN A 527 19.92 22.72 8.80
C GLN A 527 19.76 22.69 10.32
N GLU A 528 20.15 21.59 10.95
CA GLU A 528 20.16 21.46 12.40
C GLU A 528 21.50 21.94 12.98
N LYS A 529 21.51 22.43 14.23
CA LYS A 529 22.75 22.89 14.90
C LYS A 529 23.82 21.80 14.95
N ILE A 530 23.40 20.57 15.21
CA ILE A 530 24.24 19.37 15.22
C ILE A 530 23.77 18.49 14.08
N ILE A 531 24.64 18.25 13.10
CA ILE A 531 24.34 17.38 11.96
C ILE A 531 24.71 15.95 12.33
N THR A 532 23.70 15.08 12.41
CA THR A 532 23.88 13.64 12.64
C THR A 532 23.56 12.86 11.36
N PRO A 533 23.83 11.54 11.30
CA PRO A 533 23.36 10.71 10.19
C PRO A 533 21.84 10.80 9.98
N ASN A 534 21.04 11.03 11.03
CA ASN A 534 19.59 11.26 10.92
C ASN A 534 19.28 12.57 10.18
N THR A 535 20.03 13.64 10.45
CA THR A 535 19.90 14.91 9.73
C THR A 535 20.18 14.73 8.23
N VAL A 536 21.26 14.00 7.90
CA VAL A 536 21.61 13.65 6.51
C VAL A 536 20.51 12.79 5.86
N TYR A 537 20.00 11.79 6.58
CA TYR A 537 18.93 10.92 6.10
C TYR A 537 17.67 11.71 5.72
N ASN A 538 17.27 12.67 6.57
CA ASN A 538 16.14 13.56 6.31
C ASN A 538 16.35 14.42 5.05
N ALA A 539 17.56 14.98 4.87
CA ALA A 539 17.92 15.74 3.67
C ALA A 539 17.86 14.86 2.40
N LEU A 540 18.37 13.64 2.47
CA LEU A 540 18.29 12.65 1.39
C LEU A 540 16.85 12.26 1.07
N ARG A 541 15.95 12.18 2.05
CA ARG A 541 14.52 11.88 1.81
C ARG A 541 13.80 12.97 1.03
N ILE A 542 14.03 14.24 1.37
CA ILE A 542 13.51 15.39 0.60
C ILE A 542 14.07 15.36 -0.84
N THR A 543 15.36 15.07 -0.95
CA THR A 543 16.05 14.95 -2.25
C THR A 543 15.48 13.80 -3.08
N ASN A 544 15.26 12.63 -2.48
CA ASN A 544 14.67 11.45 -3.11
C ASN A 544 13.23 11.68 -3.59
N ALA A 545 12.42 12.46 -2.87
CA ALA A 545 11.10 12.91 -3.38
C ALA A 545 11.24 13.68 -4.70
N SER A 546 12.23 14.56 -4.80
CA SER A 546 12.44 15.39 -6.00
C SER A 546 13.03 14.60 -7.17
N ILE A 547 13.88 13.61 -6.88
CA ILE A 547 14.31 12.60 -7.87
C ILE A 547 13.10 11.81 -8.39
N ASN A 548 12.18 11.40 -7.51
CA ASN A 548 10.98 10.70 -7.94
C ASN A 548 10.09 11.57 -8.85
N GLU A 549 9.98 12.88 -8.60
CA GLU A 549 9.26 13.79 -9.52
C GLU A 549 9.89 13.79 -10.93
N LEU A 550 11.23 13.78 -11.02
CA LEU A 550 11.93 13.65 -12.31
C LEU A 550 11.60 12.33 -13.00
N LEU A 551 11.68 11.21 -12.27
CA LEU A 551 11.36 9.88 -12.81
C LEU A 551 9.91 9.79 -13.29
N ILE A 552 8.97 10.35 -12.52
CA ILE A 552 7.55 10.41 -12.87
C ILE A 552 7.36 11.24 -14.14
N LYS A 553 7.96 12.43 -14.23
CA LYS A 553 7.87 13.31 -15.42
C LYS A 553 8.43 12.63 -16.66
N LYS A 554 9.47 11.82 -16.50
CA LYS A 554 10.14 11.07 -17.58
C LYS A 554 9.57 9.67 -17.79
N ASN A 555 8.47 9.30 -17.15
CA ASN A 555 7.83 7.99 -17.29
C ASN A 555 8.82 6.81 -17.15
N VAL A 556 9.76 6.90 -16.21
CA VAL A 556 10.72 5.83 -15.95
C VAL A 556 10.00 4.64 -15.31
N ASN A 557 10.28 3.42 -15.78
CA ASN A 557 9.70 2.21 -15.20
C ASN A 557 10.40 1.84 -13.90
N GLU A 558 9.63 1.70 -12.82
CA GLU A 558 10.15 1.31 -11.50
C GLU A 558 10.90 -0.04 -11.54
N GLU A 559 10.46 -0.97 -12.38
CA GLU A 559 11.07 -2.30 -12.51
C GLU A 559 12.50 -2.28 -13.05
N GLU A 560 12.92 -1.17 -13.68
CA GLU A 560 14.28 -0.99 -14.17
C GLU A 560 15.24 -0.59 -13.05
N ILE A 561 14.73 -0.15 -11.89
CA ILE A 561 15.55 0.22 -10.74
C ILE A 561 16.09 -1.06 -10.08
N PRO A 562 17.43 -1.24 -10.02
CA PRO A 562 18.01 -2.41 -9.39
C PRO A 562 17.62 -2.52 -7.91
N LYS A 563 17.03 -3.67 -7.54
CA LYS A 563 16.73 -4.01 -6.15
C LYS A 563 18.01 -4.27 -5.37
N ILE A 564 18.04 -3.83 -4.11
CA ILE A 564 19.15 -4.07 -3.18
C ILE A 564 18.69 -5.11 -2.16
N TYR A 565 19.33 -6.29 -2.17
CA TYR A 565 19.00 -7.39 -1.27
C TYR A 565 19.89 -7.46 -0.03
N GLU A 566 21.08 -6.87 -0.11
CA GLU A 566 22.07 -6.92 0.98
C GLU A 566 21.93 -5.68 1.86
N ILE A 567 21.78 -5.91 3.16
CA ILE A 567 21.83 -4.84 4.16
C ILE A 567 23.31 -4.48 4.32
N PRO A 568 23.71 -3.25 3.94
CA PRO A 568 25.09 -2.83 4.09
C PRO A 568 25.48 -2.82 5.57
N LYS A 569 26.72 -3.23 5.86
CA LYS A 569 27.33 -3.19 7.19
C LYS A 569 28.57 -2.33 7.14
N ASN A 570 28.96 -1.80 8.30
CA ASN A 570 30.20 -1.04 8.52
C ASN A 570 30.38 0.14 7.55
N LYS A 571 29.28 0.81 7.19
CA LYS A 571 29.34 2.03 6.39
C LYS A 571 29.69 3.22 7.25
N THR A 572 30.41 4.16 6.64
CA THR A 572 30.83 5.42 7.26
C THR A 572 30.21 6.60 6.50
N PRO A 573 30.33 7.84 6.99
CA PRO A 573 29.96 9.02 6.21
C PRO A 573 30.71 9.14 4.88
N ASP A 574 31.95 8.62 4.76
CA ASP A 574 32.72 8.63 3.51
C ASP A 574 31.98 7.87 2.38
N ASP A 575 31.45 6.69 2.69
CA ASP A 575 30.68 5.88 1.75
C ASP A 575 29.42 6.63 1.25
N VAL A 576 28.76 7.37 2.16
CA VAL A 576 27.58 8.15 1.83
C VAL A 576 27.96 9.36 0.99
N TYR A 577 29.02 10.07 1.38
CA TYR A 577 29.57 11.22 0.65
C TYR A 577 29.85 10.85 -0.81
N LYS A 578 30.59 9.74 -1.02
CA LYS A 578 30.89 9.20 -2.34
C LYS A 578 29.63 8.98 -3.20
N ASN A 579 28.60 8.32 -2.64
CA ASN A 579 27.35 8.11 -3.39
C ASN A 579 26.68 9.43 -3.78
N VAL A 580 26.69 10.44 -2.89
CA VAL A 580 26.08 11.74 -3.17
C VAL A 580 26.87 12.51 -4.22
N GLU A 581 28.19 12.45 -4.19
CA GLU A 581 29.06 13.07 -5.19
C GLU A 581 28.89 12.42 -6.56
N ASP A 582 28.90 11.09 -6.63
CA ASP A 582 28.62 10.35 -7.85
C ASP A 582 27.27 10.78 -8.45
N MET A 583 26.24 10.99 -7.63
CA MET A 583 24.93 11.47 -8.10
C MET A 583 25.01 12.89 -8.69
N ILE A 584 25.81 13.78 -8.11
CA ILE A 584 26.03 15.14 -8.63
C ILE A 584 26.71 15.06 -10.00
N GLU A 585 27.81 14.33 -10.11
CA GLU A 585 28.56 14.22 -11.37
C GLU A 585 27.73 13.52 -12.46
N LEU A 586 26.96 12.50 -12.10
CA LEU A 586 26.01 11.85 -13.01
C LEU A 586 24.93 12.81 -13.51
N LEU A 587 24.35 13.65 -12.65
CA LEU A 587 23.33 14.63 -13.07
C LEU A 587 23.91 15.74 -13.94
N LYS A 588 25.18 16.12 -13.76
CA LYS A 588 25.85 17.09 -14.64
C LYS A 588 25.91 16.62 -16.09
N LEU A 589 25.95 15.30 -16.35
CA LEU A 589 25.91 14.76 -17.71
C LEU A 589 24.66 15.20 -18.49
N LEU A 590 23.54 15.45 -17.80
CA LEU A 590 22.32 15.97 -18.43
C LEU A 590 22.47 17.40 -18.95
N PHE A 591 23.54 18.11 -18.60
CA PHE A 591 23.79 19.50 -19.00
C PHE A 591 24.88 19.66 -20.07
N ASN A 592 25.67 18.63 -20.33
CA ASN A 592 26.83 18.72 -21.23
C ASN A 592 26.51 18.36 -22.70
N GLU A 593 25.27 18.05 -23.03
CA GLU A 593 24.87 17.80 -24.43
C GLU A 593 24.75 19.12 -25.18
N ALA A 594 25.62 19.32 -26.18
CA ALA A 594 25.61 20.46 -27.10
C ALA A 594 24.31 20.54 -27.92
N ASP A 595 23.54 19.46 -28.00
CA ASP A 595 22.33 19.32 -28.82
C ASP A 595 21.09 20.07 -28.27
N TYR A 596 21.23 20.92 -27.25
CA TYR A 596 20.10 21.59 -26.58
C TYR A 596 20.14 23.12 -26.63
N GLU A 597 21.03 23.73 -27.42
CA GLU A 597 21.04 25.18 -27.69
C GLU A 597 20.01 25.64 -28.75
N ASN A 598 19.06 24.79 -29.14
CA ASN A 598 17.96 25.13 -30.08
C ASN A 598 16.60 25.24 -29.39
#